data_AF-A0A0D6TIM5-F1
#
_entry.id   AF-A0A0D6TIM5-F1
#
_cell.length_a   1.000
_cell.length_b   1.000
_cell.length_c   1.000
_cell.angle_alpha   90.00
_cell.angle_beta   90.00
_cell.angle_gamma   90.00
#
_symmetry.space_group_name_H-M   'P 1'
#
loop_
_entity.id
_entity.type
_entity.pdbx_description
1 polymer ?
#
loop_
_entity_poly.entity_id
_entity_poly.type
_entity_poly.pdbx_seq_one_letter_code
_entity_poly.pdbx_strand_id
1 'polypeptide(L)'
;MSLIIYKIVVHHLMKKNTLVILICFVIIISLVLISNLFFQKKEDIKSILSAKELSKFENFIKQKFEEDVFNGHWKYLRDITYEYKEGIFEFKQYIKDNKGRNTTSYEVFQVKIIASGNQIIFYEFSVQKNKKVKYEWKDSFSWEPYYVSIEKFKNDEEYKKIKNNFKKIFGSDLNESELFMADIVYGGSCGAGAMYSSERMQLNSFVDKKDKISILKWLKSTNAEKQIYAVEGLLKLKKMGIVLNKTELGIIKYITHKKGTIKVCNGCIYSSKELSEVIKLFEL
;
A
#
# COMPACT_ATOMS: atom_id res chain seq x y z
N MET A 1 41.31 64.82 26.96
CA MET A 1 40.02 64.81 26.23
C MET A 1 39.98 63.76 25.09
N SER A 2 41.08 63.49 24.38
CA SER A 2 41.12 62.54 23.25
C SER A 2 40.89 61.05 23.61
N LEU A 3 41.37 60.58 24.78
CA LEU A 3 41.21 59.17 25.20
C LEU A 3 39.78 58.77 25.59
N ILE A 4 38.95 59.73 26.01
CA ILE A 4 37.56 59.47 26.42
C ILE A 4 36.68 59.27 25.18
N ILE A 5 36.90 60.06 24.12
CA ILE A 5 36.17 59.95 22.86
C ILE A 5 36.45 58.60 22.19
N TYR A 6 37.71 58.14 22.20
CA TYR A 6 38.07 56.83 21.62
C TYR A 6 37.38 55.66 22.34
N LYS A 7 37.33 55.68 23.68
CA LYS A 7 36.65 54.63 24.47
C LYS A 7 35.15 54.58 24.21
N ILE A 8 34.51 55.74 24.02
CA ILE A 8 33.08 55.83 23.71
C ILE A 8 32.79 55.29 22.30
N VAL A 9 33.62 55.66 21.31
CA VAL A 9 33.45 55.21 19.91
C VAL A 9 33.66 53.70 19.78
N VAL A 10 34.70 53.14 20.40
CA VAL A 10 34.97 51.69 20.37
C VAL A 10 33.88 50.89 21.10
N HIS A 11 33.42 51.38 22.26
CA HIS A 11 32.33 50.73 23.00
C HIS A 11 31.00 50.78 22.23
N HIS A 12 30.76 51.85 21.46
CA HIS A 12 29.56 51.98 20.62
C HIS A 12 29.64 51.09 19.37
N LEU A 13 30.83 50.91 18.78
CA LEU A 13 31.07 49.99 17.66
C LEU A 13 30.94 48.52 18.08
N MET A 14 31.48 48.14 19.24
CA MET A 14 31.36 46.77 19.76
C MET A 14 29.91 46.38 20.06
N LYS A 15 29.12 47.27 20.66
CA LYS A 15 27.68 47.01 20.92
C LYS A 15 26.87 46.76 19.65
N LYS A 16 27.18 47.48 18.56
CA LYS A 16 26.50 47.32 17.27
C LYS A 16 26.77 45.94 16.65
N ASN A 17 28.00 45.44 16.74
CA ASN A 17 28.36 44.13 16.19
C ASN A 17 27.72 42.98 16.98
N THR A 18 27.66 43.05 18.31
CA THR A 18 26.95 42.04 19.13
C THR A 18 25.46 41.96 18.82
N LEU A 19 24.80 43.09 18.57
CA LEU A 19 23.37 43.11 18.24
C LEU A 19 23.11 42.46 16.87
N VAL A 20 23.94 42.76 15.87
CA VAL A 20 23.82 42.17 14.53
C VAL A 20 24.04 40.65 14.58
N ILE A 21 25.04 40.18 15.33
CA ILE A 21 25.30 38.74 15.50
C ILE A 21 24.10 38.04 16.18
N LEU A 22 23.53 38.64 17.23
CA LEU A 22 22.37 38.08 17.92
C LEU A 22 21.15 37.97 16.99
N ILE A 23 20.88 39.01 16.18
CA ILE A 23 19.78 39.01 15.21
C ILE A 23 19.99 37.93 14.15
N CYS A 24 21.21 37.79 13.60
CA CYS A 24 21.52 36.72 12.65
C CYS A 24 21.31 35.33 13.27
N PHE A 25 21.71 35.13 14.54
CA PHE A 25 21.52 33.87 15.24
C PHE A 25 20.03 33.53 15.44
N VAL A 26 19.21 34.51 15.82
CA VAL A 26 17.75 34.33 15.95
C VAL A 26 17.09 34.04 14.60
N ILE A 27 17.52 34.70 13.52
CA ILE A 27 17.02 34.43 12.17
C ILE A 27 17.39 33.01 11.72
N ILE A 28 18.63 32.58 11.97
CA ILE A 28 19.07 31.22 11.63
C ILE A 28 18.28 30.18 12.44
N ILE A 29 18.12 30.38 13.75
CA ILE A 29 17.30 29.48 14.59
C ILE A 29 15.86 29.44 14.10
N SER A 30 15.26 30.58 13.77
CA SER A 30 13.89 30.66 13.25
C SER A 30 13.77 29.94 11.90
N LEU A 31 14.73 30.11 10.98
CA LEU A 31 14.76 29.41 9.70
C LEU A 31 14.92 27.89 9.86
N VAL A 32 15.74 27.45 10.84
CA VAL A 32 15.90 26.02 11.18
C VAL A 32 14.64 25.44 11.82
N LEU A 33 13.94 26.20 12.67
CA LEU A 33 12.68 25.77 13.27
C LEU A 33 11.55 25.65 12.24
N ILE A 34 11.49 26.57 11.26
CA ILE A 34 10.47 26.54 10.20
C ILE A 34 10.71 25.38 9.22
N SER A 35 11.97 25.08 8.86
CA SER A 35 12.29 23.98 7.94
C SER A 35 12.00 22.60 8.54
N ASN A 36 12.13 22.44 9.86
CA ASN A 36 11.83 21.18 10.55
C ASN A 36 10.35 20.78 10.51
N LEU A 37 9.41 21.74 10.41
CA LEU A 37 7.98 21.44 10.35
C LEU A 37 7.53 20.75 9.04
N PHE A 38 8.33 20.85 7.98
CA PHE A 38 8.01 20.26 6.67
C PHE A 38 8.53 18.83 6.52
N PHE A 39 9.65 18.49 7.16
CA PHE A 39 10.25 17.15 7.13
C PHE A 39 9.58 16.17 8.11
N GLN A 40 8.83 16.67 9.10
CA GLN A 40 8.37 15.88 10.24
C GLN A 40 7.51 14.68 9.84
N LYS A 41 6.51 14.83 8.96
CA LYS A 41 5.55 13.75 8.65
C LYS A 41 6.17 12.51 8.00
N LYS A 42 7.13 12.72 7.10
CA LYS A 42 7.85 11.62 6.42
C LYS A 42 8.71 10.87 7.43
N GLU A 43 9.41 11.60 8.29
CA GLU A 43 10.26 11.03 9.33
C GLU A 43 9.43 10.36 10.44
N ASP A 44 8.23 10.86 10.74
CA ASP A 44 7.28 10.24 11.67
C ASP A 44 6.89 8.83 11.18
N ILE A 45 6.53 8.69 9.90
CA ILE A 45 6.16 7.38 9.32
C ILE A 45 7.34 6.42 9.33
N LYS A 46 8.53 6.88 8.95
CA LYS A 46 9.74 6.05 9.03
C LYS A 46 10.01 5.59 10.47
N SER A 47 9.91 6.51 11.43
CA SER A 47 10.09 6.22 12.85
C SER A 47 9.10 5.16 13.33
N ILE A 48 7.81 5.30 13.00
CA ILE A 48 6.78 4.33 13.35
C ILE A 48 7.00 2.97 12.67
N LEU A 49 7.38 2.95 11.39
CA LEU A 49 7.69 1.71 10.67
C LEU A 49 8.96 1.02 11.21
N SER A 50 9.94 1.79 11.68
CA SER A 50 11.17 1.26 12.28
C SER A 50 10.92 0.46 13.57
N ALA A 51 9.81 0.75 14.27
CA ALA A 51 9.36 -0.04 15.42
C ALA A 51 8.91 -1.45 15.02
N LYS A 52 8.61 -1.68 13.73
CA LYS A 52 8.21 -2.98 13.16
C LYS A 52 6.97 -3.58 13.84
N GLU A 53 6.08 -2.72 14.31
CA GLU A 53 4.83 -3.10 14.98
C GLU A 53 3.62 -2.56 14.20
N LEU A 54 2.77 -3.47 13.73
CA LEU A 54 1.61 -3.14 12.91
C LEU A 54 0.60 -2.27 13.68
N SER A 55 0.31 -2.61 14.93
CA SER A 55 -0.63 -1.84 15.76
C SER A 55 -0.15 -0.40 16.01
N LYS A 56 1.17 -0.18 16.17
CA LYS A 56 1.73 1.19 16.26
C LYS A 56 1.49 1.97 14.97
N PHE A 57 1.69 1.33 13.82
CA PHE A 57 1.41 1.93 12.53
C PHE A 57 -0.08 2.23 12.32
N GLU A 58 -0.97 1.27 12.63
CA GLU A 58 -2.42 1.46 12.54
C GLU A 58 -2.94 2.55 13.49
N ASN A 59 -2.44 2.59 14.73
CA ASN A 59 -2.79 3.63 15.70
C ASN A 59 -2.29 5.00 15.26
N PHE A 60 -1.06 5.08 14.75
CA PHE A 60 -0.51 6.32 14.19
C PHE A 60 -1.41 6.83 13.05
N ILE A 61 -1.76 5.95 12.11
CA ILE A 61 -2.66 6.28 11.00
C ILE A 61 -4.02 6.76 11.52
N LYS A 62 -4.63 6.03 12.45
CA LYS A 62 -5.95 6.36 13.00
C LYS A 62 -5.95 7.74 13.68
N GLN A 63 -4.97 8.00 14.54
CA GLN A 63 -4.81 9.30 15.20
C GLN A 63 -4.67 10.42 14.16
N LYS A 64 -3.87 10.17 13.12
CA LYS A 64 -3.60 11.14 12.05
C LYS A 64 -4.79 11.43 11.14
N PHE A 65 -5.74 10.49 11.01
CA PHE A 65 -7.02 10.74 10.36
C PHE A 65 -7.93 11.61 11.20
N GLU A 66 -8.01 11.36 12.51
CA GLU A 66 -8.85 12.15 13.43
C GLU A 66 -8.41 13.61 13.49
N GLU A 67 -7.11 13.88 13.29
CA GLU A 67 -6.55 15.23 13.21
C GLU A 67 -6.79 15.92 11.84
N ASP A 68 -7.39 15.26 10.84
CA ASP A 68 -7.51 15.70 9.42
C ASP A 68 -6.16 16.08 8.78
N VAL A 69 -5.08 15.50 9.31
CA VAL A 69 -3.70 15.79 8.90
C VAL A 69 -3.29 14.94 7.69
N PHE A 70 -3.99 13.81 7.46
CA PHE A 70 -3.73 12.85 6.41
C PHE A 70 -5.03 12.37 5.75
N ASN A 71 -5.06 12.43 4.41
CA ASN A 71 -6.05 11.70 3.61
C ASN A 71 -5.40 10.40 3.13
N GLY A 72 -5.51 9.36 3.93
CA GLY A 72 -5.11 8.01 3.57
C GLY A 72 -6.25 7.01 3.48
N HIS A 73 -5.92 5.77 3.14
CA HIS A 73 -6.80 4.62 3.29
C HIS A 73 -5.99 3.34 3.03
N TRP A 74 -6.49 2.22 3.56
CA TRP A 74 -6.05 0.91 3.10
C TRP A 74 -6.65 0.65 1.72
N LYS A 75 -5.81 0.40 0.72
CA LYS A 75 -6.28 -0.18 -0.55
C LYS A 75 -6.78 -1.60 -0.32
N TYR A 76 -6.08 -2.34 0.55
CA TYR A 76 -6.54 -3.55 1.20
C TYR A 76 -5.59 -3.92 2.35
N LEU A 77 -6.08 -4.77 3.25
CA LEU A 77 -5.31 -5.51 4.24
C LEU A 77 -5.96 -6.89 4.37
N ARG A 78 -5.23 -7.95 4.05
CA ARG A 78 -5.81 -9.30 3.86
C ARG A 78 -4.85 -10.43 4.14
N ASP A 79 -5.41 -11.61 4.35
CA ASP A 79 -4.65 -12.82 4.65
C ASP A 79 -3.94 -13.39 3.40
N ILE A 80 -2.61 -13.51 3.48
CA ILE A 80 -1.83 -14.41 2.62
C ILE A 80 -2.11 -15.85 3.09
N THR A 81 -1.95 -16.05 4.41
CA THR A 81 -2.31 -17.24 5.18
C THR A 81 -2.95 -16.81 6.52
N TYR A 82 -3.36 -17.73 7.39
CA TYR A 82 -3.96 -17.38 8.69
C TYR A 82 -2.97 -16.69 9.63
N GLU A 83 -1.68 -16.95 9.44
CA GLU A 83 -0.59 -16.38 10.25
C GLU A 83 -0.03 -15.08 9.65
N TYR A 84 -0.22 -14.85 8.35
CA TYR A 84 0.45 -13.78 7.61
C TYR A 84 -0.53 -12.96 6.78
N LYS A 85 -0.44 -11.65 6.91
CA LYS A 85 -1.25 -10.69 6.16
C LYS A 85 -0.37 -9.84 5.24
N GLU A 86 -0.91 -9.45 4.10
CA GLU A 86 -0.37 -8.37 3.27
C GLU A 86 -1.32 -7.18 3.25
N GLY A 87 -0.78 -5.97 3.10
CA GLY A 87 -1.59 -4.78 2.91
C GLY A 87 -0.86 -3.68 2.15
N ILE A 88 -1.65 -2.79 1.56
CA ILE A 88 -1.18 -1.56 0.93
C ILE A 88 -1.95 -0.40 1.55
N PHE A 89 -1.26 0.43 2.29
CA PHE A 89 -1.78 1.71 2.79
C PHE A 89 -1.30 2.84 1.87
N GLU A 90 -2.20 3.71 1.45
CA GLU A 90 -1.88 4.89 0.64
C GLU A 90 -2.32 6.15 1.38
N PHE A 91 -1.53 7.22 1.29
CA PHE A 91 -1.92 8.52 1.84
C PHE A 91 -1.39 9.69 1.03
N LYS A 92 -2.11 10.82 1.13
CA LYS A 92 -1.75 12.09 0.51
C LYS A 92 -1.15 13.03 1.56
N GLN A 93 -0.07 13.70 1.20
CA GLN A 93 0.51 14.78 1.97
C GLN A 93 0.52 16.06 1.13
N TYR A 94 -0.26 17.06 1.56
CA TYR A 94 -0.29 18.36 0.89
C TYR A 94 1.04 19.09 1.04
N ILE A 95 1.52 19.65 -0.06
CA ILE A 95 2.69 20.53 -0.09
C ILE A 95 2.24 21.86 0.50
N LYS A 96 2.98 22.41 1.47
CA LYS A 96 2.66 23.75 2.00
C LYS A 96 3.45 24.84 1.26
N ASP A 97 2.86 26.02 1.12
CA ASP A 97 3.50 27.18 0.54
C ASP A 97 4.57 27.77 1.49
N ASN A 98 5.27 28.81 1.04
CA ASN A 98 6.28 29.52 1.83
C ASN A 98 5.72 30.16 3.13
N LYS A 99 4.39 30.22 3.28
CA LYS A 99 3.69 30.72 4.47
C LYS A 99 3.17 29.57 5.36
N GLY A 100 3.50 28.32 5.04
CA GLY A 100 3.06 27.14 5.78
C GLY A 100 1.60 26.74 5.54
N ARG A 101 0.93 27.30 4.53
CA ARG A 101 -0.46 26.96 4.19
C ARG A 101 -0.51 25.81 3.21
N ASN A 102 -1.44 24.87 3.38
CA ASN A 102 -1.62 23.77 2.43
C ASN A 102 -1.93 24.32 1.04
N THR A 103 -1.17 23.89 0.04
CA THR A 103 -1.49 24.13 -1.37
C THR A 103 -2.50 23.08 -1.85
N THR A 104 -3.02 23.26 -3.07
CA THR A 104 -3.80 22.22 -3.75
C THR A 104 -2.94 21.06 -4.25
N SER A 105 -1.61 21.21 -4.24
CA SER A 105 -0.67 20.17 -4.65
C SER A 105 -0.38 19.22 -3.49
N TYR A 106 -0.24 17.93 -3.80
CA TYR A 106 0.06 16.89 -2.83
C TYR A 106 1.01 15.85 -3.42
N GLU A 107 1.76 15.19 -2.54
CA GLU A 107 2.47 13.96 -2.84
C GLU A 107 1.63 12.76 -2.37
N VAL A 108 1.66 11.67 -3.14
CA VAL A 108 1.04 10.40 -2.76
C VAL A 108 2.14 9.47 -2.28
N PHE A 109 1.92 8.86 -1.13
CA PHE A 109 2.82 7.91 -0.52
C PHE A 109 2.14 6.56 -0.36
N GLN A 110 2.93 5.49 -0.36
CA GLN A 110 2.46 4.13 -0.19
C GLN A 110 3.33 3.36 0.78
N VAL A 111 2.68 2.58 1.64
CA VAL A 111 3.31 1.62 2.53
C VAL A 111 2.78 0.23 2.20
N LYS A 112 3.63 -0.63 1.66
CA LYS A 112 3.37 -2.06 1.49
C LYS A 112 3.84 -2.78 2.74
N ILE A 113 3.02 -3.63 3.36
CA ILE A 113 3.36 -4.35 4.59
C ILE A 113 3.05 -5.84 4.46
N ILE A 114 3.93 -6.69 4.99
CA ILE A 114 3.59 -8.04 5.40
C ILE A 114 3.82 -8.16 6.90
N ALA A 115 2.83 -8.71 7.61
CA ALA A 115 2.87 -8.83 9.06
C ALA A 115 2.40 -10.21 9.52
N SER A 116 2.89 -10.64 10.69
CA SER A 116 2.36 -11.77 11.45
C SER A 116 1.96 -11.29 12.84
N GLY A 117 0.66 -11.39 13.16
CA GLY A 117 0.11 -10.75 14.35
C GLY A 117 0.44 -9.26 14.38
N ASN A 118 1.16 -8.82 15.42
CA ASN A 118 1.62 -7.43 15.55
C ASN A 118 2.97 -7.15 14.88
N GLN A 119 3.73 -8.17 14.48
CA GLN A 119 5.09 -7.98 13.97
C GLN A 119 5.08 -7.71 12.46
N ILE A 120 5.69 -6.61 12.04
CA ILE A 120 5.97 -6.34 10.63
C ILE A 120 7.20 -7.14 10.21
N ILE A 121 7.03 -8.01 9.22
CA ILE A 121 8.08 -8.86 8.65
C ILE A 121 8.73 -8.19 7.45
N PHE A 122 7.93 -7.45 6.69
CA PHE A 122 8.37 -6.70 5.52
C PHE A 122 7.62 -5.38 5.48
N TYR A 123 8.32 -4.30 5.15
CA TYR A 123 7.67 -3.12 4.61
C TYR A 123 8.47 -2.49 3.48
N GLU A 124 7.74 -1.79 2.62
CA GLU A 124 8.30 -0.86 1.64
C GLU A 124 7.52 0.44 1.72
N PHE A 125 8.21 1.50 2.15
CA PHE A 125 7.69 2.86 2.13
C PHE A 125 8.15 3.53 0.84
N SER A 126 7.22 4.05 0.06
CA SER A 126 7.49 4.64 -1.26
C SER A 126 6.69 5.90 -1.52
N VAL A 127 7.16 6.71 -2.47
CA VAL A 127 6.49 7.91 -2.96
C VAL A 127 6.11 7.72 -4.42
N GLN A 128 4.89 8.11 -4.78
CA GLN A 128 4.43 8.13 -6.16
C GLN A 128 5.11 9.26 -6.92
N LYS A 129 5.70 8.93 -8.06
CA LYS A 129 6.19 9.85 -9.08
C LYS A 129 5.48 9.55 -10.39
N ASN A 130 5.57 10.44 -11.35
CA ASN A 130 4.96 10.25 -12.68
C ASN A 130 6.08 10.16 -13.71
N LYS A 131 5.96 9.21 -14.64
CA LYS A 131 6.84 9.11 -15.80
C LYS A 131 6.03 9.28 -17.08
N LYS A 132 6.64 9.90 -18.08
CA LYS A 132 6.03 10.08 -19.40
C LYS A 132 6.20 8.80 -20.20
N VAL A 133 5.11 8.16 -20.62
CA VAL A 133 5.09 6.90 -21.37
C VAL A 133 4.43 7.15 -22.73
N LYS A 134 5.04 6.66 -23.81
CA LYS A 134 4.47 6.74 -25.16
C LYS A 134 3.46 5.61 -25.34
N TYR A 135 2.27 5.90 -25.83
CA TYR A 135 1.31 4.84 -26.20
C TYR A 135 1.83 4.08 -27.43
N GLU A 136 1.79 2.75 -27.39
CA GLU A 136 2.28 1.92 -28.51
C GLU A 136 1.50 2.14 -29.81
N TRP A 137 0.24 2.56 -29.71
CA TRP A 137 -0.72 2.66 -30.81
C TRP A 137 -1.05 4.10 -31.21
N LYS A 138 -0.42 5.10 -30.59
CA LYS A 138 -0.67 6.54 -30.83
C LYS A 138 0.60 7.37 -30.65
N ASP A 139 0.76 8.43 -31.44
CA ASP A 139 1.77 9.49 -31.19
C ASP A 139 1.34 10.43 -30.07
N SER A 140 0.91 9.86 -28.94
CA SER A 140 0.57 10.60 -27.73
C SER A 140 1.31 10.01 -26.53
N PHE A 141 1.50 10.85 -25.51
CA PHE A 141 2.13 10.47 -24.27
C PHE A 141 1.12 10.50 -23.12
N SER A 142 1.24 9.55 -22.21
CA SER A 142 0.54 9.54 -20.93
C SER A 142 1.51 9.76 -19.79
N TRP A 143 1.02 10.32 -18.69
CA TRP A 143 1.72 10.32 -17.42
C TRP A 143 1.25 9.12 -16.61
N GLU A 144 2.14 8.15 -16.45
CA GLU A 144 1.84 6.96 -15.66
C GLU A 144 2.48 7.07 -14.28
N PRO A 145 1.72 6.78 -13.22
CA PRO A 145 2.26 6.76 -11.87
C PRO A 145 3.20 5.56 -11.69
N TYR A 146 4.30 5.77 -10.98
CA TYR A 146 5.18 4.72 -10.49
C TYR A 146 5.64 5.07 -9.08
N TYR A 147 6.06 4.08 -8.29
CA TYR A 147 6.49 4.28 -6.91
C TYR A 147 8.01 4.17 -6.81
N VAL A 148 8.62 5.15 -6.15
CA VAL A 148 10.05 5.15 -5.81
C VAL A 148 10.19 4.78 -4.34
N SER A 149 10.92 3.71 -4.06
CA SER A 149 11.21 3.27 -2.69
C SER A 149 12.01 4.34 -1.94
N ILE A 150 11.53 4.72 -0.76
CA ILE A 150 12.21 5.60 0.20
C ILE A 150 12.97 4.76 1.21
N GLU A 151 12.30 3.73 1.73
CA GLU A 151 12.84 2.86 2.76
C GLU A 151 12.22 1.47 2.61
N LYS A 152 13.02 0.46 2.93
CA LYS A 152 12.62 -0.93 2.86
C LYS A 152 13.20 -1.73 4.02
N PHE A 153 12.39 -2.60 4.58
CA PHE A 153 12.79 -3.55 5.59
C PHE A 153 12.29 -4.94 5.23
N LYS A 154 13.10 -5.96 5.54
CA LYS A 154 12.74 -7.35 5.40
C LYS A 154 13.47 -8.16 6.48
N ASN A 155 12.71 -8.92 7.27
CA ASN A 155 13.25 -9.98 8.10
C ASN A 155 13.29 -11.26 7.27
N ASP A 156 14.47 -11.64 6.77
CA ASP A 156 14.62 -12.77 5.84
C ASP A 156 14.25 -14.13 6.47
N GLU A 157 14.50 -14.31 7.78
CA GLU A 157 14.15 -15.55 8.48
C GLU A 157 12.63 -15.71 8.56
N GLU A 158 11.93 -14.68 9.05
CA GLU A 158 10.47 -14.68 9.11
C GLU A 158 9.86 -14.77 7.71
N TYR A 159 10.42 -14.07 6.72
CA TYR A 159 9.96 -14.15 5.35
C TYR A 159 10.07 -15.57 4.75
N LYS A 160 11.11 -16.33 5.12
CA LYS A 160 11.24 -17.74 4.75
C LYS A 160 10.13 -18.59 5.40
N LYS A 161 9.72 -18.29 6.63
CA LYS A 161 8.58 -18.96 7.29
C LYS A 161 7.28 -18.73 6.52
N ILE A 162 7.05 -17.52 5.97
CA ILE A 162 5.90 -17.24 5.09
C ILE A 162 5.90 -18.15 3.87
N LYS A 163 7.03 -18.24 3.15
CA LYS A 163 7.14 -19.09 1.95
C LYS A 163 6.85 -20.55 2.26
N ASN A 164 7.41 -21.06 3.37
CA ASN A 164 7.19 -22.44 3.80
C ASN A 164 5.74 -22.71 4.20
N ASN A 165 5.13 -21.78 4.94
CA ASN A 165 3.73 -21.88 5.37
C ASN A 165 2.79 -21.87 4.15
N PHE A 166 3.01 -20.94 3.21
CA PHE A 166 2.26 -20.88 1.95
C PHE A 166 2.39 -22.20 1.16
N LYS A 167 3.61 -22.71 0.99
CA LYS A 167 3.86 -23.99 0.30
C LYS A 167 3.16 -25.18 0.97
N LYS A 168 3.14 -25.22 2.30
CA LYS A 168 2.45 -26.26 3.06
C LYS A 168 0.94 -26.24 2.83
N ILE A 169 0.33 -25.06 2.76
CA ILE A 169 -1.12 -24.90 2.62
C ILE A 169 -1.59 -25.11 1.17
N PHE A 170 -0.92 -24.46 0.22
CA PHE A 170 -1.37 -24.41 -1.17
C PHE A 170 -0.66 -25.45 -2.06
N GLY A 171 0.43 -26.06 -1.60
CA GLY A 171 1.22 -26.99 -2.40
C GLY A 171 1.89 -26.32 -3.60
N SER A 172 2.20 -25.02 -3.48
CA SER A 172 2.88 -24.18 -4.48
C SER A 172 3.84 -23.22 -3.78
N ASP A 173 4.92 -22.83 -4.45
CA ASP A 173 5.79 -21.78 -3.92
C ASP A 173 5.06 -20.42 -3.92
N LEU A 174 5.35 -19.59 -2.92
CA LEU A 174 4.83 -18.23 -2.84
C LEU A 174 5.39 -17.41 -4.02
N ASN A 175 4.49 -16.80 -4.80
CA ASN A 175 4.85 -15.98 -5.93
C ASN A 175 4.95 -14.51 -5.51
N GLU A 176 6.18 -14.03 -5.29
CA GLU A 176 6.42 -12.67 -4.80
C GLU A 176 5.94 -11.58 -5.76
N SER A 177 5.85 -11.85 -7.07
CA SER A 177 5.33 -10.87 -8.04
C SER A 177 3.81 -10.70 -7.96
N GLU A 178 3.12 -11.63 -7.30
CA GLU A 178 1.68 -11.54 -7.05
C GLU A 178 1.34 -10.92 -5.69
N LEU A 179 2.33 -10.73 -4.81
CA LEU A 179 2.17 -9.93 -3.60
C LEU A 179 1.97 -8.47 -3.98
N PHE A 180 1.13 -7.78 -3.21
CA PHE A 180 0.84 -6.37 -3.41
C PHE A 180 0.25 -6.02 -4.80
N MET A 181 -0.25 -7.00 -5.56
CA MET A 181 -0.99 -6.75 -6.79
C MET A 181 -2.37 -6.19 -6.42
N ALA A 182 -2.72 -5.03 -6.98
CA ALA A 182 -3.95 -4.30 -6.67
C ALA A 182 -4.74 -3.92 -7.93
N ASP A 183 -4.32 -4.40 -9.09
CA ASP A 183 -4.89 -4.21 -10.41
C ASP A 183 -5.94 -5.26 -10.75
N ILE A 184 -5.84 -6.46 -10.18
CA ILE A 184 -6.88 -7.49 -10.31
C ILE A 184 -8.12 -7.09 -9.52
N VAL A 185 -9.27 -7.12 -10.19
CA VAL A 185 -10.58 -6.79 -9.60
C VAL A 185 -11.50 -7.98 -9.78
N TYR A 186 -12.14 -8.42 -8.71
CA TYR A 186 -13.14 -9.48 -8.75
C TYR A 186 -14.52 -8.95 -9.14
N GLY A 187 -15.13 -9.53 -10.16
CA GLY A 187 -16.51 -9.23 -10.52
C GLY A 187 -16.95 -9.92 -11.81
N GLY A 188 -18.26 -9.81 -12.09
CA GLY A 188 -18.86 -10.30 -13.32
C GLY A 188 -18.56 -9.34 -14.47
N SER A 189 -19.15 -8.15 -14.43
CA SER A 189 -19.00 -7.10 -15.44
C SER A 189 -18.46 -5.82 -14.81
N CYS A 190 -17.34 -5.31 -15.31
CA CYS A 190 -16.65 -4.14 -14.78
C CYS A 190 -16.57 -3.01 -15.83
N GLY A 191 -16.84 -1.77 -15.42
CA GLY A 191 -16.67 -0.58 -16.25
C GLY A 191 -17.80 -0.32 -17.26
N ALA A 192 -17.56 0.66 -18.14
CA ALA A 192 -18.50 1.08 -19.16
C ALA A 192 -18.77 -0.06 -20.15
N GLY A 193 -20.04 -0.29 -20.49
CA GLY A 193 -20.45 -1.38 -21.37
C GLY A 193 -20.47 -2.76 -20.71
N ALA A 194 -20.30 -2.84 -19.39
CA ALA A 194 -20.39 -4.10 -18.63
C ALA A 194 -19.40 -5.17 -19.15
N MET A 195 -18.23 -4.75 -19.64
CA MET A 195 -17.21 -5.66 -20.15
C MET A 195 -16.67 -6.54 -19.02
N TYR A 196 -16.36 -7.79 -19.34
CA TYR A 196 -15.70 -8.68 -18.40
C TYR A 196 -14.25 -8.24 -18.17
N SER A 197 -13.78 -8.33 -16.91
CA SER A 197 -12.35 -8.22 -16.63
C SER A 197 -11.59 -9.33 -17.36
N SER A 198 -10.29 -9.12 -17.57
CA SER A 198 -9.41 -10.14 -18.17
C SER A 198 -9.54 -11.47 -17.43
N GLU A 199 -9.55 -11.43 -16.10
CA GLU A 199 -9.66 -12.60 -15.24
C GLU A 199 -11.05 -13.26 -15.34
N ARG A 200 -12.13 -12.48 -15.43
CA ARG A 200 -13.47 -13.06 -15.64
C ARG A 200 -13.55 -13.78 -17.00
N MET A 201 -13.02 -13.18 -18.07
CA MET A 201 -13.00 -13.82 -19.39
C MET A 201 -12.20 -15.13 -19.37
N GLN A 202 -11.03 -15.11 -18.73
CA GLN A 202 -10.20 -16.31 -18.58
C GLN A 202 -10.91 -17.39 -17.76
N LEU A 203 -11.53 -17.03 -16.63
CA LEU A 203 -12.31 -17.99 -15.82
C LEU A 203 -13.44 -18.63 -16.61
N ASN A 204 -14.24 -17.82 -17.32
CA ASN A 204 -15.34 -18.33 -18.14
C ASN A 204 -14.79 -19.32 -19.18
N SER A 205 -13.69 -18.97 -19.87
CA SER A 205 -13.05 -19.88 -20.82
C SER A 205 -12.57 -21.18 -20.17
N PHE A 206 -12.00 -21.13 -18.96
CA PHE A 206 -11.59 -22.33 -18.24
C PHE A 206 -12.77 -23.21 -17.86
N VAL A 207 -13.88 -22.62 -17.40
CA VAL A 207 -15.09 -23.36 -17.04
C VAL A 207 -15.71 -24.02 -18.27
N ASP A 208 -15.87 -23.29 -19.38
CA ASP A 208 -16.45 -23.81 -20.63
C ASP A 208 -15.64 -24.98 -21.19
N LYS A 209 -14.31 -24.89 -21.10
CA LYS A 209 -13.38 -25.93 -21.54
C LYS A 209 -13.17 -27.05 -20.51
N LYS A 210 -13.79 -26.97 -19.33
CA LYS A 210 -13.54 -27.85 -18.18
C LYS A 210 -12.05 -27.94 -17.81
N ASP A 211 -11.30 -26.86 -18.02
CA ASP A 211 -9.86 -26.76 -17.73
C ASP A 211 -9.62 -26.58 -16.23
N LYS A 212 -9.76 -27.69 -15.50
CA LYS A 212 -9.49 -27.76 -14.07
C LYS A 212 -8.05 -27.38 -13.74
N ILE A 213 -7.08 -27.66 -14.62
CA ILE A 213 -5.65 -27.43 -14.37
C ILE A 213 -5.38 -25.92 -14.24
N SER A 214 -5.90 -25.11 -15.16
CA SER A 214 -5.75 -23.66 -15.12
C SER A 214 -6.42 -23.04 -13.90
N ILE A 215 -7.61 -23.52 -13.53
CA ILE A 215 -8.32 -23.05 -12.33
C ILE A 215 -7.55 -23.42 -11.05
N LEU A 216 -6.96 -24.62 -10.98
CA LEU A 216 -6.12 -25.02 -9.84
C LEU A 216 -4.84 -24.20 -9.73
N LYS A 217 -4.28 -23.73 -10.86
CA LYS A 217 -3.14 -22.80 -10.82
C LYS A 217 -3.54 -21.49 -10.14
N TRP A 218 -4.74 -20.97 -10.42
CA TRP A 218 -5.26 -19.78 -9.73
C TRP A 218 -5.61 -20.02 -8.27
N LEU A 219 -6.13 -21.22 -7.93
CA LEU A 219 -6.41 -21.59 -6.55
C LEU A 219 -5.14 -21.55 -5.68
N LYS A 220 -3.99 -21.82 -6.31
CA LYS A 220 -2.65 -21.83 -5.71
C LYS A 220 -1.87 -20.53 -5.89
N SER A 221 -2.48 -19.50 -6.49
CA SER A 221 -1.90 -18.15 -6.65
C SER A 221 -1.69 -17.49 -5.30
N THR A 222 -0.75 -16.54 -5.21
CA THR A 222 -0.58 -15.72 -4.00
C THR A 222 -1.61 -14.57 -3.94
N ASN A 223 -2.21 -14.19 -5.08
CA ASN A 223 -3.20 -13.12 -5.16
C ASN A 223 -4.61 -13.59 -4.74
N ALA A 224 -5.25 -12.85 -3.83
CA ALA A 224 -6.54 -13.23 -3.26
C ALA A 224 -7.69 -13.17 -4.29
N GLU A 225 -7.73 -12.19 -5.20
CA GLU A 225 -8.78 -12.12 -6.22
C GLU A 225 -8.75 -13.33 -7.17
N LYS A 226 -7.56 -13.75 -7.63
CA LYS A 226 -7.38 -14.98 -8.41
C LYS A 226 -7.84 -16.22 -7.65
N GLN A 227 -7.52 -16.31 -6.37
CA GLN A 227 -7.98 -17.42 -5.52
C GLN A 227 -9.52 -17.46 -5.44
N ILE A 228 -10.18 -16.31 -5.33
CA ILE A 228 -11.65 -16.23 -5.27
C ILE A 228 -12.29 -16.60 -6.62
N TYR A 229 -11.74 -16.12 -7.74
CA TYR A 229 -12.14 -16.59 -9.06
C TYR A 229 -11.98 -18.12 -9.21
N ALA A 230 -10.89 -18.67 -8.68
CA ALA A 230 -10.65 -20.12 -8.74
C ALA A 230 -11.67 -20.91 -7.93
N VAL A 231 -12.02 -20.45 -6.72
CA VAL A 231 -13.08 -21.07 -5.91
C VAL A 231 -14.39 -21.10 -6.70
N GLU A 232 -14.80 -19.97 -7.28
CA GLU A 232 -16.01 -19.90 -8.10
C GLU A 232 -15.97 -20.91 -9.28
N GLY A 233 -14.85 -20.94 -10.01
CA GLY A 233 -14.66 -21.84 -11.14
C GLY A 233 -14.76 -23.32 -10.76
N LEU A 234 -14.10 -23.72 -9.67
CA LEU A 234 -14.16 -25.11 -9.19
C LEU A 234 -15.55 -25.51 -8.74
N LEU A 235 -16.32 -24.60 -8.12
CA LEU A 235 -17.71 -24.86 -7.75
C LEU A 235 -18.59 -25.03 -8.98
N LYS A 236 -18.38 -24.23 -10.03
CA LYS A 236 -19.06 -24.41 -11.32
C LYS A 236 -18.72 -25.76 -11.95
N LEU A 237 -17.45 -26.14 -11.99
CA LEU A 237 -17.03 -27.45 -12.50
C LEU A 237 -17.62 -28.60 -11.67
N LYS A 238 -17.68 -28.46 -10.35
CA LYS A 238 -18.32 -29.43 -9.44
C LYS A 238 -19.81 -29.60 -9.77
N LYS A 239 -20.56 -28.50 -9.99
CA LYS A 239 -21.97 -28.53 -10.42
C LYS A 239 -22.14 -29.25 -11.78
N MET A 240 -21.10 -29.27 -12.63
CA MET A 240 -21.05 -30.01 -13.90
C MET A 240 -20.56 -31.47 -13.77
N GLY A 241 -20.41 -31.99 -12.56
CA GLY A 241 -20.00 -33.38 -12.31
C GLY A 241 -18.48 -33.61 -12.25
N ILE A 242 -17.65 -32.57 -12.32
CA ILE A 242 -16.20 -32.73 -12.15
C ILE A 242 -15.87 -32.95 -10.67
N VAL A 243 -15.22 -34.07 -10.37
CA VAL A 243 -14.86 -34.44 -9.00
C VAL A 243 -13.68 -33.59 -8.50
N LEU A 244 -13.84 -33.02 -7.31
CA LEU A 244 -12.78 -32.35 -6.57
C LEU A 244 -12.21 -33.30 -5.51
N ASN A 245 -10.88 -33.40 -5.42
CA ASN A 245 -10.24 -34.25 -4.43
C ASN A 245 -10.17 -33.56 -3.05
N LYS A 246 -9.79 -34.32 -2.02
CA LYS A 246 -9.73 -33.83 -0.63
C LYS A 246 -8.80 -32.63 -0.47
N THR A 247 -7.66 -32.61 -1.15
CA THR A 247 -6.69 -31.50 -1.10
C THR A 247 -7.29 -30.23 -1.69
N GLU A 248 -7.95 -30.33 -2.84
CA GLU A 248 -8.62 -29.21 -3.50
C GLU A 248 -9.75 -28.63 -2.63
N LEU A 249 -10.58 -29.48 -2.05
CA LEU A 249 -11.63 -29.07 -1.11
C LEU A 249 -11.04 -28.42 0.15
N GLY A 250 -9.90 -28.93 0.64
CA GLY A 250 -9.17 -28.34 1.76
C GLY A 250 -8.70 -26.91 1.47
N ILE A 251 -8.13 -26.68 0.29
CA ILE A 251 -7.68 -25.35 -0.14
C ILE A 251 -8.88 -24.41 -0.37
N ILE A 252 -9.98 -24.89 -0.98
CA ILE A 252 -11.21 -24.10 -1.13
C ILE A 252 -11.71 -23.67 0.26
N LYS A 253 -11.86 -24.62 1.19
CA LYS A 253 -12.26 -24.33 2.57
C LYS A 253 -11.31 -23.32 3.22
N TYR A 254 -10.02 -23.44 2.97
CA TYR A 254 -9.05 -22.51 3.50
C TYR A 254 -9.30 -21.08 3.00
N ILE A 255 -9.42 -20.90 1.68
CA ILE A 255 -9.65 -19.62 1.02
C ILE A 255 -10.98 -19.00 1.48
N THR A 256 -12.04 -19.80 1.64
CA THR A 256 -13.35 -19.30 2.07
C THR A 256 -13.39 -18.79 3.51
N HIS A 257 -12.35 -19.02 4.30
CA HIS A 257 -12.21 -18.51 5.67
C HIS A 257 -11.15 -17.41 5.80
N LYS A 258 -10.52 -16.98 4.70
CA LYS A 258 -9.59 -15.85 4.72
C LYS A 258 -10.29 -14.55 5.12
N LYS A 259 -9.57 -13.69 5.83
CA LYS A 259 -10.02 -12.37 6.25
C LYS A 259 -9.41 -11.26 5.41
N GLY A 260 -10.07 -10.10 5.47
CA GLY A 260 -9.64 -8.87 4.84
C GLY A 260 -10.40 -8.56 3.56
N THR A 261 -9.93 -7.52 2.88
CA THR A 261 -10.65 -6.95 1.73
C THR A 261 -10.01 -7.31 0.40
N ILE A 262 -10.84 -7.40 -0.62
CA ILE A 262 -10.44 -7.49 -2.03
C ILE A 262 -11.12 -6.40 -2.83
N LYS A 263 -10.54 -6.07 -3.99
CA LYS A 263 -11.19 -5.16 -4.92
C LYS A 263 -12.28 -5.88 -5.68
N VAL A 264 -13.44 -5.24 -5.75
CA VAL A 264 -14.59 -5.75 -6.49
C VAL A 264 -15.12 -4.72 -7.49
N CYS A 265 -15.83 -5.21 -8.50
CA CYS A 265 -16.62 -4.38 -9.40
C CYS A 265 -18.08 -4.83 -9.43
N ASN A 266 -18.99 -3.87 -9.53
CA ASN A 266 -20.40 -4.10 -9.84
C ASN A 266 -20.81 -3.10 -10.93
N GLY A 267 -20.70 -3.52 -12.20
CA GLY A 267 -20.86 -2.62 -13.33
C GLY A 267 -19.76 -1.55 -13.33
N CYS A 268 -20.15 -0.27 -13.40
CA CYS A 268 -19.20 0.84 -13.42
C CYS A 268 -18.59 1.19 -12.05
N ILE A 269 -19.07 0.58 -10.97
CA ILE A 269 -18.65 0.92 -9.61
C ILE A 269 -17.53 -0.04 -9.16
N TYR A 270 -16.39 0.53 -8.82
CA TYR A 270 -15.26 -0.16 -8.20
C TYR A 270 -15.24 0.15 -6.71
N SER A 271 -15.08 -0.87 -5.87
CA SER A 271 -15.00 -0.71 -4.43
C SER A 271 -14.13 -1.80 -3.80
N SER A 272 -13.95 -1.72 -2.49
CA SER A 272 -13.37 -2.81 -1.69
C SER A 272 -14.49 -3.51 -0.95
N LYS A 273 -14.41 -4.84 -0.85
CA LYS A 273 -15.38 -5.66 -0.12
C LYS A 273 -14.67 -6.69 0.74
N GLU A 274 -15.22 -6.97 1.91
CA GLU A 274 -14.74 -8.05 2.76
C GLU A 274 -14.84 -9.39 2.03
N LEU A 275 -13.78 -10.19 2.09
CA LEU A 275 -13.71 -11.52 1.47
C LEU A 275 -14.92 -12.38 1.88
N SER A 276 -15.27 -12.36 3.17
CA SER A 276 -16.41 -13.11 3.69
C SER A 276 -17.74 -12.75 3.03
N GLU A 277 -17.92 -11.51 2.59
CA GLU A 277 -19.15 -11.09 1.91
C GLU A 277 -19.16 -11.50 0.44
N VAL A 278 -18.00 -11.56 -0.21
CA VAL A 278 -17.87 -12.06 -1.58
C VAL A 278 -18.12 -13.56 -1.61
N ILE A 279 -17.57 -14.30 -0.64
CA ILE A 279 -17.70 -15.75 -0.54
C ILE A 279 -19.15 -16.19 -0.30
N LYS A 280 -19.96 -15.39 0.42
CA LYS A 280 -21.40 -15.68 0.62
C LYS A 280 -22.21 -15.75 -0.68
N LEU A 281 -21.70 -15.20 -1.79
CA LEU A 281 -22.33 -15.29 -3.11
C LEU A 281 -22.17 -16.67 -3.74
N PHE A 282 -21.22 -17.46 -3.25
CA PHE A 282 -21.09 -18.85 -3.64
C PHE A 282 -22.11 -19.64 -2.82
N GLU A 283 -23.15 -20.16 -3.48
CA GLU A 283 -24.05 -21.17 -2.93
C GLU A 283 -23.24 -22.46 -2.67
N LEU A 284 -22.49 -22.49 -1.57
CA LEU A 284 -21.65 -23.59 -1.12
C LEU A 284 -22.48 -24.70 -0.46
#